data_AF-A0A7C7ZMV3-F1
#
_entry.id   AF-A0A7C7ZMV3-F1
#
_cell.length_a   1.000
_cell.length_b   1.000
_cell.length_c   1.000
_cell.angle_alpha   90.00
_cell.angle_beta   90.00
_cell.angle_gamma   90.00
#
_symmetry.space_group_name_H-M   'P 1'
#
loop_
_entity.id
_entity.type
_entity.pdbx_description
1 polymer ?
#
loop_
_entity_poly.entity_id
_entity_poly.type
_entity_poly.pdbx_seq_one_letter_code
_entity_poly.pdbx_strand_id
1 'polypeptide(L)'
;MKAHLKSIMYMVIAGVLFWLFLPAKYTINMPFQFANSASEKELLERLEITEGFTLSVHADNLSGVRALVVTDTNDIITSRPNIGTLTLVYRDADNDGRSDGHKLLLKGLNKPHGIAIHKGWLY
;
A
#
# COMPACT_ATOMS: atom_id res chain seq x y z
N MET A 1 -20.33 46.45 -23.35
CA MET A 1 -20.03 46.39 -21.90
C MET A 1 -21.00 45.51 -21.09
N LYS A 2 -22.32 45.70 -21.18
CA LYS A 2 -23.33 44.92 -20.41
C LYS A 2 -23.35 43.41 -20.71
N ALA A 3 -23.03 42.99 -21.94
CA ALA A 3 -22.98 41.58 -22.32
C ALA A 3 -21.84 40.81 -21.62
N HIS A 4 -20.64 41.40 -21.57
CA HIS A 4 -19.48 40.81 -20.89
C HIS A 4 -19.69 40.67 -19.38
N LEU A 5 -20.42 41.61 -18.76
CA LEU A 5 -20.76 41.54 -17.34
C LEU A 5 -21.66 40.33 -17.00
N LYS A 6 -22.62 40.01 -17.89
CA LYS A 6 -23.46 38.82 -17.75
C LYS A 6 -22.65 37.54 -17.90
N SER A 7 -21.74 37.49 -18.88
CA SER A 7 -20.86 36.33 -19.09
C SER A 7 -19.95 36.05 -17.88
N ILE A 8 -19.38 37.10 -17.27
CA ILE A 8 -18.58 36.97 -16.04
C ILE A 8 -19.45 36.43 -14.90
N MET A 9 -20.66 36.96 -14.74
CA MET A 9 -21.60 36.49 -13.72
C MET A 9 -21.96 35.01 -13.90
N TYR A 10 -22.21 34.56 -15.14
CA TYR A 10 -22.47 33.15 -15.43
C TYR A 10 -21.25 32.26 -15.16
N MET A 11 -20.04 32.71 -15.47
CA MET A 11 -18.81 31.97 -15.14
C MET A 11 -18.60 31.82 -13.64
N VAL A 12 -18.86 32.87 -12.85
CA VAL A 12 -18.76 32.81 -11.39
C VAL A 12 -19.80 31.84 -10.83
N ILE A 13 -21.05 31.90 -11.30
CA ILE A 13 -22.10 30.97 -10.89
C ILE A 13 -21.72 29.53 -11.26
N ALA A 14 -21.22 29.29 -12.47
CA ALA A 14 -20.78 27.96 -12.90
C ALA A 14 -19.58 27.45 -12.09
N GLY A 15 -18.61 28.30 -11.76
CA GLY A 15 -17.48 27.94 -10.90
C GLY A 15 -17.90 27.63 -9.46
N VAL A 16 -18.84 28.40 -8.91
CA VAL A 16 -19.42 28.14 -7.58
C VAL A 16 -20.24 26.86 -7.59
N LEU A 17 -21.06 26.61 -8.62
CA LEU A 17 -21.78 25.35 -8.77
C LEU A 17 -20.80 24.18 -8.94
N PHE A 18 -19.77 24.33 -9.76
CA PHE A 18 -18.73 23.31 -9.92
C PHE A 18 -18.03 23.00 -8.59
N TRP A 19 -17.67 24.01 -7.80
CA TRP A 19 -17.11 23.84 -6.46
C TRP A 19 -18.13 23.26 -5.45
N LEU A 20 -19.39 23.70 -5.50
CA LEU A 20 -20.50 23.21 -4.69
C LEU A 20 -20.97 21.80 -5.09
N PHE A 21 -20.58 21.30 -6.25
CA PHE A 21 -20.86 19.95 -6.73
C PHE A 21 -19.60 19.15 -7.09
N LEU A 22 -18.42 19.61 -6.67
CA LEU A 22 -17.15 18.92 -6.90
C LEU A 22 -17.28 17.47 -6.45
N PRO A 23 -16.91 16.49 -7.28
CA PRO A 23 -17.07 15.07 -6.94
C PRO A 23 -16.27 14.67 -5.71
N ALA A 24 -15.27 15.43 -5.25
CA ALA A 24 -14.49 15.13 -4.05
C ALA A 24 -15.31 15.03 -2.74
N LYS A 25 -16.50 15.65 -2.66
CA LYS A 25 -17.46 15.48 -1.53
C LYS A 25 -18.51 14.40 -1.77
N TYR A 26 -18.62 13.94 -3.02
CA TYR A 26 -19.45 12.82 -3.46
C TYR A 26 -18.61 11.60 -3.82
N THR A 27 -17.30 11.62 -3.56
CA THR A 27 -16.49 10.41 -3.57
C THR A 27 -17.08 9.59 -2.45
N ILE A 28 -17.80 8.54 -2.84
CA ILE A 28 -18.31 7.56 -1.91
C ILE A 28 -17.05 7.05 -1.20
N ASN A 29 -16.93 7.38 0.08
CA ASN A 29 -16.00 6.70 0.97
C ASN A 29 -16.60 5.30 1.11
N MET A 30 -16.37 4.47 0.09
CA MET A 30 -16.96 3.14 0.02
C MET A 30 -16.58 2.45 1.32
N PRO A 31 -17.54 2.01 2.14
CA PRO A 31 -17.25 1.25 3.34
C PRO A 31 -16.86 -0.17 2.89
N PHE A 32 -15.83 -0.28 2.07
CA PHE A 32 -15.11 -1.52 1.93
C PHE A 32 -14.38 -1.69 3.26
N GLN A 33 -15.06 -2.33 4.21
CA GLN A 33 -14.35 -3.16 5.16
C GLN A 33 -13.62 -4.19 4.30
N PHE A 34 -12.33 -3.95 4.07
CA PHE A 34 -11.46 -5.01 3.60
C PHE A 34 -11.73 -6.19 4.51
N ALA A 35 -12.14 -7.32 3.94
CA ALA A 35 -12.40 -8.53 4.70
C ALA A 35 -11.25 -8.71 5.69
N ASN A 36 -11.57 -9.11 6.92
CA ASN A 36 -10.55 -9.54 7.87
C ASN A 36 -9.61 -10.49 7.12
N SER A 37 -8.30 -10.25 7.24
CA SER A 37 -7.29 -11.12 6.65
C SER A 37 -7.67 -12.56 6.97
N ALA A 38 -7.78 -13.41 5.95
CA ALA A 38 -8.03 -14.83 6.15
C ALA A 38 -7.04 -15.37 7.19
N SER A 39 -7.51 -16.28 8.07
CA SER A 39 -6.59 -16.92 9.01
C SER A 39 -5.49 -17.65 8.25
N GLU A 40 -4.32 -17.83 8.85
CA GLU A 40 -3.22 -18.57 8.21
C GLU A 40 -3.67 -19.95 7.71
N LYS A 41 -4.45 -20.66 8.51
CA LYS A 41 -5.04 -21.94 8.12
C LYS A 41 -5.94 -21.81 6.88
N GLU A 42 -6.86 -20.85 6.88
CA GLU A 42 -7.77 -20.62 5.75
C GLU A 42 -7.02 -20.20 4.48
N LEU A 43 -5.94 -19.42 4.62
CA LEU A 43 -5.08 -19.02 3.52
C LEU A 43 -4.39 -20.25 2.89
N LEU A 44 -3.78 -21.09 3.72
CA LEU A 44 -3.06 -22.27 3.27
C LEU A 44 -3.99 -23.32 2.65
N GLU A 45 -5.20 -23.48 3.16
CA GLU A 45 -6.22 -24.39 2.58
C GLU A 45 -6.72 -23.95 1.20
N ARG A 46 -6.56 -22.67 0.84
CA ARG A 46 -6.98 -22.12 -0.45
C ARG A 46 -5.89 -22.12 -1.53
N LEU A 47 -4.66 -22.42 -1.16
CA LEU A 47 -3.51 -22.35 -2.06
C LEU A 47 -3.07 -23.76 -2.43
N GLU A 48 -3.05 -24.04 -3.74
CA GLU A 48 -2.50 -25.28 -4.27
C GLU A 48 -1.00 -25.13 -4.50
N ILE A 49 -0.23 -26.15 -4.13
CA ILE A 49 1.23 -26.13 -4.20
C ILE A 49 1.70 -27.42 -4.88
N THR A 50 2.75 -27.32 -5.68
CA THR A 50 3.34 -28.48 -6.36
C THR A 50 4.03 -29.41 -5.37
N GLU A 51 4.00 -30.72 -5.66
CA GLU A 51 4.71 -31.73 -4.88
C GLU A 51 6.20 -31.37 -4.73
N GLY A 52 6.75 -31.57 -3.53
CA GLY A 52 8.14 -31.24 -3.19
C GLY A 52 8.37 -29.81 -2.68
N PHE A 53 7.33 -28.96 -2.69
CA PHE A 53 7.39 -27.63 -2.06
C PHE A 53 6.68 -27.63 -0.70
N THR A 54 6.92 -26.58 0.09
CA THR A 54 6.15 -26.26 1.30
C THR A 54 5.77 -24.78 1.26
N LEU A 55 4.66 -24.43 1.91
CA LEU A 55 4.17 -23.06 2.02
C LEU A 55 3.84 -22.76 3.47
N SER A 56 4.33 -21.62 3.97
CA SER A 56 4.06 -21.10 5.30
C SER A 56 3.98 -19.58 5.27
N VAL A 57 3.39 -18.99 6.32
CA VAL A 57 3.40 -17.54 6.49
C VAL A 57 4.72 -17.12 7.12
N HIS A 58 5.53 -16.35 6.38
CA HIS A 58 6.79 -15.83 6.89
C HIS A 58 6.60 -14.60 7.80
N ALA A 59 5.71 -13.68 7.43
CA ALA A 59 5.37 -12.51 8.24
C ALA A 59 3.90 -12.11 8.02
N ASP A 60 3.24 -11.69 9.10
CA ASP A 60 1.83 -11.26 9.09
C ASP A 60 1.66 -9.83 9.65
N ASN A 61 0.41 -9.39 9.77
CA ASN A 61 0.04 -8.06 10.25
C ASN A 61 0.68 -6.87 9.49
N LEU A 62 1.08 -7.12 8.23
CA LEU A 62 1.67 -6.14 7.32
C LEU A 62 0.69 -5.82 6.19
N SER A 63 -0.24 -4.90 6.45
CA SER A 63 -1.27 -4.55 5.47
C SER A 63 -0.71 -3.72 4.30
N GLY A 64 -1.24 -3.98 3.10
CA GLY A 64 -0.97 -3.15 1.91
C GLY A 64 0.45 -3.24 1.36
N VAL A 65 1.17 -4.34 1.65
CA VAL A 65 2.47 -4.64 1.04
C VAL A 65 2.32 -4.82 -0.47
N ARG A 66 3.23 -4.22 -1.26
CA ARG A 66 3.19 -4.28 -2.73
C ARG A 66 4.50 -4.71 -3.39
N ALA A 67 5.63 -4.24 -2.89
CA ALA A 67 6.94 -4.63 -3.38
C ALA A 67 7.81 -5.16 -2.24
N LEU A 68 8.68 -6.11 -2.59
CA LEU A 68 9.61 -6.78 -1.69
C LEU A 68 11.01 -6.74 -2.32
N VAL A 69 12.03 -6.49 -1.52
CA VAL A 69 13.43 -6.68 -1.91
C VAL A 69 14.20 -7.31 -0.76
N VAL A 70 14.99 -8.33 -1.05
CA VAL A 70 15.83 -9.02 -0.06
C VAL A 70 17.16 -8.26 0.05
N THR A 71 17.60 -8.04 1.28
CA THR A 71 18.88 -7.41 1.62
C THR A 71 20.03 -8.43 1.60
N ASP A 72 21.27 -7.96 1.69
CA ASP A 72 22.45 -8.83 1.85
C ASP A 72 22.49 -9.56 3.19
N THR A 73 21.77 -9.05 4.21
CA THR A 73 21.58 -9.70 5.52
C THR A 73 20.38 -10.65 5.57
N ASN A 74 19.73 -10.94 4.44
CA ASN A 74 18.50 -11.76 4.34
C ASN A 74 17.25 -11.18 5.02
N ASP A 75 17.29 -9.92 5.46
CA ASP A 75 16.09 -9.19 5.81
C ASP A 75 15.32 -8.81 4.54
N ILE A 76 14.01 -8.57 4.65
CA ILE A 76 13.15 -8.16 3.54
C ILE A 76 12.69 -6.73 3.75
N ILE A 77 12.99 -5.83 2.83
CA ILE A 77 12.36 -4.51 2.79
C ILE A 77 11.06 -4.63 2.02
N THR A 78 9.98 -4.18 2.63
CA THR A 78 8.63 -4.21 2.05
C THR A 78 8.13 -2.79 1.87
N SER A 79 7.41 -2.55 0.77
CA SER A 79 6.77 -1.26 0.54
C SER A 79 5.26 -1.28 0.78
N ARG A 80 4.75 -0.23 1.44
CA ARG A 80 3.33 -0.01 1.76
C ARG A 80 2.86 1.34 1.19
N PRO A 81 2.47 1.40 -0.11
CA PRO A 81 2.28 2.66 -0.82
C PRO A 81 1.18 3.55 -0.24
N ASN A 82 0.06 2.96 0.17
CA ASN A 82 -1.10 3.71 0.67
C ASN A 82 -0.81 4.51 1.94
N ILE A 83 0.15 4.05 2.76
CA ILE A 83 0.55 4.74 3.99
C ILE A 83 1.93 5.41 3.88
N GLY A 84 2.58 5.32 2.71
CA GLY A 84 3.83 6.02 2.44
C GLY A 84 5.03 5.52 3.27
N THR A 85 5.13 4.21 3.52
CA THR A 85 6.20 3.63 4.36
C THR A 85 6.93 2.48 3.70
N LEU A 86 8.19 2.29 4.09
CA LEU A 86 8.90 1.02 3.95
C LEU A 86 9.06 0.37 5.32
N THR A 87 8.89 -0.95 5.39
CA THR A 87 9.08 -1.75 6.61
C THR A 87 10.22 -2.74 6.37
N LEU A 88 11.15 -2.85 7.31
CA LEU A 88 12.15 -3.91 7.34
C LEU A 88 11.57 -5.09 8.12
N VAL A 89 11.41 -6.22 7.46
CA VAL A 89 11.03 -7.52 8.03
C VAL A 89 12.32 -8.28 8.27
N TYR A 90 12.53 -8.71 9.51
CA TYR A 90 13.75 -9.39 9.90
C TYR A 90 13.79 -10.78 9.28
N ARG A 91 15.00 -11.26 8.99
CA ARG A 91 15.23 -12.68 8.70
C ARG A 91 14.72 -13.55 9.86
N ASP A 92 14.43 -14.79 9.53
CA ASP A 92 14.27 -15.88 10.48
C ASP A 92 15.66 -16.28 11.02
N ALA A 93 15.98 -15.93 12.27
CA ALA A 93 17.29 -16.28 12.84
C ALA A 93 17.29 -17.59 13.63
N ASP A 94 16.14 -18.01 14.13
CA ASP A 94 15.99 -19.25 14.91
C ASP A 94 15.60 -20.47 14.03
N ASN A 95 15.32 -20.25 12.75
CA ASN A 95 14.95 -21.22 11.72
C ASN A 95 13.60 -21.90 12.00
N ASP A 96 12.64 -21.18 12.58
CA ASP A 96 11.28 -21.70 12.82
C ASP A 96 10.33 -21.55 11.61
N GLY A 97 10.81 -20.90 10.54
CA GLY A 97 10.07 -20.60 9.31
C GLY A 97 9.36 -19.25 9.31
N ARG A 98 9.44 -18.47 10.40
CA ARG A 98 8.83 -17.14 10.55
C ARG A 98 9.89 -16.07 10.74
N SER A 99 9.53 -14.86 10.39
CA SER A 99 10.35 -13.68 10.66
C SER A 99 10.40 -13.39 12.16
N ASP A 100 11.58 -13.05 12.67
CA ASP A 100 11.79 -12.61 14.06
C ASP A 100 11.11 -11.26 14.38
N GLY A 101 10.47 -10.64 13.39
CA GLY A 101 9.65 -9.45 13.55
C GLY A 101 9.90 -8.41 12.47
N HIS A 102 9.42 -7.20 12.70
CA HIS A 102 9.59 -6.12 11.73
C HIS A 102 9.65 -4.75 12.40
N LYS A 103 10.25 -3.77 11.69
CA LYS A 103 10.26 -2.37 12.11
C LYS A 103 10.03 -1.43 10.94
N LEU A 104 9.54 -0.22 11.25
CA LEU A 104 9.50 0.87 10.29
C LEU A 104 10.94 1.20 9.83
N LEU A 105 11.15 1.20 8.51
CA LEU A 105 12.43 1.59 7.90
C LEU A 105 12.40 3.06 7.45
N LEU A 106 11.39 3.43 6.65
CA LEU A 106 11.19 4.79 6.15
C LEU A 106 9.70 5.17 6.19
N LYS A 107 9.40 6.46 6.34
CA LYS A 107 8.04 7.01 6.33
C LYS A 107 7.98 8.35 5.59
N GLY A 108 6.78 8.79 5.25
CA GLY A 108 6.55 10.07 4.56
C GLY A 108 6.87 10.01 3.07
N LEU A 109 6.93 8.81 2.49
CA LEU A 109 7.18 8.60 1.07
C LEU A 109 5.90 8.82 0.26
N ASN A 110 6.03 9.34 -0.95
CA ASN A 110 4.91 9.52 -1.85
C ASN A 110 4.60 8.21 -2.60
N LYS A 111 3.69 7.40 -2.02
CA LYS A 111 3.20 6.14 -2.62
C LYS A 111 4.32 5.26 -3.23
N PRO A 112 5.29 4.80 -2.44
CA PRO A 112 6.46 4.07 -2.94
C PRO A 112 6.09 2.71 -3.55
N HIS A 113 5.60 2.62 -4.79
CA HIS A 113 5.11 1.32 -5.30
C HIS A 113 6.23 0.33 -5.62
N GLY A 114 7.28 0.79 -6.30
CA GLY A 114 8.48 0.00 -6.60
C GLY A 114 9.60 0.30 -5.62
N ILE A 115 10.41 -0.71 -5.32
CA ILE A 115 11.67 -0.58 -4.58
C ILE A 115 12.74 -1.48 -5.20
N ALA A 116 14.01 -1.05 -5.15
CA ALA A 116 15.14 -1.87 -5.57
C ALA A 116 16.40 -1.53 -4.78
N ILE A 117 17.25 -2.53 -4.55
CA ILE A 117 18.60 -2.32 -4.03
C ILE A 117 19.58 -2.41 -5.19
N HIS A 118 20.40 -1.38 -5.37
CA HIS A 118 21.45 -1.40 -6.39
C HIS A 118 22.70 -0.70 -5.87
N LYS A 119 23.82 -1.42 -5.85
CA LYS A 119 25.14 -0.92 -5.42
C LYS A 119 25.11 -0.24 -4.03
N GLY A 120 24.40 -0.84 -3.07
CA GLY A 120 24.28 -0.33 -1.70
C GLY A 120 23.26 0.80 -1.51
N TRP A 121 22.54 1.20 -2.57
CA TRP A 121 21.50 2.21 -2.50
C TRP A 121 20.11 1.59 -2.64
N LEU A 122 19.17 2.12 -1.85
CA LEU A 122 17.74 1.82 -1.95
C LEU A 122 17.07 2.86 -2.85
N TYR A 123 16.41 2.39 -3.91
CA TYR A 123 15.61 3.16 -4.86
C TYR A 123 14.13 2.88 -4.64
#